data_AF-A0AAE0UNG9-F1
#
_entry.id   AF-A0AAE0UNG9-F1
#
_cell.length_a   1.000
_cell.length_b   1.000
_cell.length_c   1.000
_cell.angle_alpha   90.00
_cell.angle_beta   90.00
_cell.angle_gamma   90.00
#
_symmetry.space_group_name_H-M   'P 1'
#
loop_
_entity.id
_entity.type
_entity.pdbx_description
1 polymer ?
#
loop_
_entity_poly.entity_id
_entity_poly.type
_entity_poly.pdbx_seq_one_letter_code
_entity_poly.pdbx_strand_id
1 'polypeptide(L)'
;MPWSSALLNLFKLTHAPKFAHISPKMASVQYSVTFALVLGLFSTVPAQYEKYSFRSFPRHELMPLDSAYRHALDQYTTEKWPETVEYLEVSLRLYRLLRDSEAFCNLNCSSARLDSEERFSDFPELRAFGNVMKRAQCLKRCKQGLPAFRQTLPSRETMDEFERREPYRYLQFAYFKMLFVRAVRAYNGDNYRTSVTDMELALQDFFKAYDECIAASESSREIKEFKDFYPSIADHYTEVLERKVRCESDLTPVVGGYVVEKFVATMYHYLQFAYYKLNDLKNAVPCVASYMLFDHNDEVMKNNVDYYKYHKEKLGLADEDFLPRSEAVRYHNQTTLQVQMLQFAKQNLRQDDEGEVLEFLDEYLDAEEE
;
A
#
# COMPACT_ATOMS: atom_id res chain seq x y z
N MET A 1 42.12 -34.00 -22.00
CA MET A 1 42.57 -33.36 -23.25
C MET A 1 42.14 -31.89 -23.22
N PRO A 2 43.00 -30.97 -23.73
CA PRO A 2 43.37 -29.69 -23.07
C PRO A 2 42.60 -28.47 -23.61
N TRP A 3 42.72 -27.24 -23.06
CA TRP A 3 43.71 -26.64 -22.13
C TRP A 3 42.97 -25.91 -20.96
N SER A 4 43.52 -25.45 -19.83
CA SER A 4 44.86 -25.00 -19.35
C SER A 4 45.37 -23.62 -19.79
N SER A 5 45.60 -22.73 -18.82
CA SER A 5 46.36 -21.45 -18.92
C SER A 5 45.72 -20.33 -19.79
N ALA A 6 45.99 -19.03 -19.61
CA ALA A 6 46.88 -18.36 -18.67
C ALA A 6 46.33 -16.99 -18.22
N LEU A 7 46.48 -16.65 -16.93
CA LEU A 7 46.58 -15.26 -16.49
C LEU A 7 47.97 -14.73 -16.88
N LEU A 8 48.07 -13.77 -17.81
CA LEU A 8 49.04 -12.65 -17.78
C LEU A 8 49.00 -11.80 -19.06
N ASN A 9 49.40 -10.52 -18.88
CA ASN A 9 49.74 -9.53 -19.90
C ASN A 9 48.60 -8.92 -20.75
N LEU A 10 48.21 -7.69 -20.37
CA LEU A 10 48.53 -6.51 -21.19
C LEU A 10 48.47 -5.24 -20.32
N PHE A 11 49.55 -5.01 -19.55
CA PHE A 11 49.82 -3.70 -18.95
C PHE A 11 50.77 -2.92 -19.88
N LYS A 12 50.56 -1.60 -19.98
CA LYS A 12 51.33 -0.58 -20.76
C LYS A 12 50.95 -0.43 -22.24
N LEU A 13 50.28 0.69 -22.54
CA LEU A 13 50.78 1.81 -23.35
C LEU A 13 49.82 3.01 -23.16
N THR A 14 50.11 3.91 -22.22
CA THR A 14 50.54 5.31 -22.49
C THR A 14 49.51 6.22 -23.20
N HIS A 15 48.77 7.02 -22.43
CA HIS A 15 49.07 8.47 -22.27
C HIS A 15 48.12 9.14 -21.28
N ALA A 16 48.68 9.84 -20.29
CA ALA A 16 47.94 10.74 -19.42
C ALA A 16 48.07 12.19 -19.93
N PRO A 17 46.98 12.94 -20.15
CA PRO A 17 47.05 14.39 -20.33
C PRO A 17 47.37 15.08 -19.00
N LYS A 18 48.17 16.15 -19.05
CA LYS A 18 48.63 16.88 -17.87
C LYS A 18 47.47 17.64 -17.22
N PHE A 19 47.33 17.53 -15.90
CA PHE A 19 46.50 18.47 -15.14
C PHE A 19 47.13 19.87 -15.18
N ALA A 20 46.42 20.82 -15.78
CA ALA A 20 46.73 22.23 -15.65
C ALA A 20 46.13 22.76 -14.34
N HIS A 21 46.94 23.44 -13.52
CA HIS A 21 46.44 24.15 -12.35
C HIS A 21 45.48 25.27 -12.76
N ILE A 22 44.23 25.20 -12.31
CA ILE A 22 43.29 26.33 -12.32
C ILE A 22 43.01 26.71 -10.86
N SER A 23 43.14 28.01 -10.58
CA SER A 23 43.10 28.58 -9.23
C SER A 23 41.71 28.57 -8.58
N PRO A 24 41.57 28.29 -7.26
CA PRO A 24 40.28 28.16 -6.59
C PRO A 24 39.72 29.51 -6.12
N LYS A 25 39.24 30.35 -7.06
CA LYS A 25 38.47 31.57 -6.73
C LYS A 25 37.33 31.82 -7.73
N MET A 26 36.25 31.04 -7.59
CA MET A 26 34.87 31.43 -8.02
C MET A 26 33.77 30.41 -7.65
N ALA A 27 34.11 29.23 -7.11
CA ALA A 27 33.13 28.17 -6.86
C ALA A 27 32.18 28.38 -5.64
N SER A 28 32.47 29.27 -4.69
CA SER A 28 31.71 29.32 -3.42
C SER A 28 30.40 30.13 -3.46
N VAL A 29 30.08 30.80 -4.58
CA VAL A 29 28.84 31.61 -4.69
C VAL A 29 27.70 30.78 -5.28
N GLN A 30 28.01 29.79 -6.13
CA GLN A 30 27.01 29.10 -6.94
C GLN A 30 26.24 28.03 -6.15
N TYR A 31 26.89 27.32 -5.23
CA TYR A 31 26.25 26.33 -4.36
C TYR A 31 25.26 26.96 -3.35
N SER A 32 25.56 28.17 -2.87
CA SER A 32 24.72 28.93 -1.94
C SER A 32 23.38 29.34 -2.57
N VAL A 33 23.40 29.75 -3.84
CA VAL A 33 22.20 30.16 -4.59
C VAL A 33 21.35 28.94 -4.96
N THR A 34 21.96 27.80 -5.32
CA THR A 34 21.20 26.57 -5.59
C THR A 34 20.53 25.99 -4.34
N PHE A 35 21.16 26.05 -3.17
CA PHE A 35 20.55 25.57 -1.93
C PHE A 35 19.39 26.47 -1.48
N ALA A 36 19.52 27.79 -1.67
CA ALA A 36 18.44 28.74 -1.42
C ALA A 36 17.24 28.56 -2.37
N LEU A 37 17.48 28.22 -3.64
CA LEU A 37 16.41 27.91 -4.60
C LEU A 37 15.63 26.63 -4.28
N VAL A 38 16.31 25.61 -3.74
CA VAL A 38 15.62 24.39 -3.26
C VAL A 38 14.78 24.68 -2.01
N LEU A 39 15.28 25.51 -1.09
CA LEU A 39 14.50 25.94 0.08
C LEU A 39 13.29 26.83 -0.29
N GLY A 40 13.41 27.65 -1.35
CA GLY A 40 12.32 28.46 -1.89
C GLY A 40 11.25 27.68 -2.66
N LEU A 41 11.52 26.41 -3.01
CA LEU A 41 10.59 25.51 -3.71
C LEU A 41 9.82 24.57 -2.79
N PHE A 42 10.01 24.65 -1.47
CA PHE A 42 8.98 24.22 -0.51
C PHE A 42 7.82 25.22 -0.52
N SER A 43 7.10 25.24 -1.65
CA SER A 43 5.69 25.57 -1.58
C SER A 43 5.08 24.64 -0.53
N THR A 44 4.41 25.23 0.46
CA THR A 44 3.58 24.45 1.36
C THR A 44 2.44 23.90 0.52
N VAL A 45 2.63 22.72 -0.08
CA VAL A 45 1.55 21.95 -0.68
C VAL A 45 0.53 21.79 0.45
N PRO A 46 -0.66 22.43 0.37
CA PRO A 46 -1.64 22.27 1.42
C PRO A 46 -2.02 20.79 1.39
N ALA A 47 -1.75 20.10 2.50
CA ALA A 47 -2.02 18.67 2.62
C ALA A 47 -3.46 18.40 2.19
N GLN A 48 -3.61 17.44 1.27
CA GLN A 48 -4.74 17.40 0.35
C GLN A 48 -6.08 17.18 1.09
N TYR A 49 -7.09 17.93 0.63
CA TYR A 49 -8.49 18.00 1.04
C TYR A 49 -8.90 18.86 2.26
N GLU A 50 -9.97 19.61 1.97
CA GLU A 50 -10.81 20.48 2.80
C GLU A 50 -10.29 21.80 3.36
N LYS A 51 -11.23 22.75 3.40
CA LYS A 51 -11.20 23.94 4.28
C LYS A 51 -11.48 23.52 5.73
N TYR A 52 -10.73 22.53 6.21
CA TYR A 52 -10.83 22.00 7.56
C TYR A 52 -10.52 23.11 8.58
N SER A 53 -11.39 23.25 9.57
CA SER A 53 -11.22 24.17 10.69
C SER A 53 -11.88 23.55 11.91
N PHE A 54 -11.07 23.20 12.91
CA PHE A 54 -11.57 22.63 14.18
C PHE A 54 -12.55 23.56 14.92
N ARG A 55 -12.55 24.86 14.60
CA ARG A 55 -13.48 25.87 15.13
C ARG A 55 -14.83 25.89 14.40
N SER A 56 -14.92 25.34 13.19
CA SER A 56 -16.08 25.40 12.32
C SER A 56 -16.29 24.08 11.56
N PHE A 57 -16.21 22.96 12.28
CA PHE A 57 -16.47 21.63 11.73
C PHE A 57 -17.94 21.52 11.25
N PRO A 58 -18.23 20.88 10.10
CA PRO A 58 -19.58 20.73 9.58
C PRO A 58 -20.51 20.01 10.57
N ARG A 59 -21.62 20.64 10.96
CA ARG A 59 -22.52 20.08 11.99
C ARG A 59 -23.22 18.79 11.57
N HIS A 60 -23.39 18.56 10.27
CA HIS A 60 -24.07 17.36 9.75
C HIS A 60 -23.14 16.13 9.71
N GLU A 61 -21.83 16.33 9.70
CA GLU A 61 -20.82 15.26 9.80
C GLU A 61 -20.42 14.97 11.25
N LEU A 62 -20.85 15.79 12.22
CA LEU A 62 -20.42 15.67 13.61
C LEU A 62 -21.17 14.54 14.32
N MET A 63 -20.51 13.38 14.45
CA MET A 63 -20.99 12.20 15.15
C MET A 63 -19.85 11.52 15.93
N PRO A 64 -20.12 10.49 16.77
CA PRO A 64 -19.08 9.68 17.39
C PRO A 64 -18.18 9.00 16.35
N LEU A 65 -16.86 9.05 16.58
CA LEU A 65 -15.86 8.44 15.69
C LEU A 65 -16.15 6.95 15.45
N ASP A 66 -16.35 6.17 16.52
CA ASP A 66 -16.65 4.74 16.41
C ASP A 66 -17.92 4.46 15.61
N SER A 67 -18.93 5.35 15.66
CA SER A 67 -20.17 5.16 14.90
C SER A 67 -19.96 5.39 13.41
N ALA A 68 -19.22 6.44 13.04
CA ALA A 68 -18.84 6.67 11.65
C ALA A 68 -17.99 5.50 11.11
N TYR A 69 -16.99 5.09 11.87
CA TYR A 69 -16.06 4.04 11.45
C TYR A 69 -16.72 2.66 11.36
N ARG A 70 -17.49 2.24 12.38
CA ARG A 70 -18.24 0.97 12.32
C ARG A 70 -19.22 0.94 11.16
N HIS A 71 -19.96 2.03 10.91
CA HIS A 71 -20.86 2.09 9.76
C HIS A 71 -20.13 1.96 8.41
N ALA A 72 -18.92 2.52 8.30
CA ALA A 72 -18.07 2.37 7.13
C ALA A 72 -17.66 0.90 6.92
N LEU A 73 -17.29 0.18 7.98
CA LEU A 73 -16.97 -1.25 7.93
C LEU A 73 -18.21 -2.11 7.60
N ASP A 74 -19.39 -1.76 8.13
CA ASP A 74 -20.66 -2.40 7.75
C ASP A 74 -20.96 -2.21 6.24
N GLN A 75 -20.68 -1.03 5.69
CA GLN A 75 -20.87 -0.78 4.25
C GLN A 75 -19.78 -1.49 3.41
N TYR A 76 -18.55 -1.60 3.92
CA TYR A 76 -17.45 -2.34 3.30
C TYR A 76 -17.78 -3.84 3.17
N THR A 77 -18.26 -4.47 4.26
CA THR A 77 -18.68 -5.88 4.26
C THR A 77 -19.88 -6.16 3.36
N THR A 78 -20.69 -5.15 3.06
CA THR A 78 -21.83 -5.23 2.12
C THR A 78 -21.52 -4.68 0.72
N GLU A 79 -20.23 -4.46 0.42
CA GLU A 79 -19.69 -4.01 -0.87
C GLU A 79 -20.27 -2.70 -1.42
N LYS A 80 -20.74 -1.83 -0.53
CA LYS A 80 -21.25 -0.50 -0.85
C LYS A 80 -20.11 0.51 -0.87
N TRP A 81 -19.30 0.43 -1.92
CA TRP A 81 -18.05 1.20 -2.02
C TRP A 81 -18.21 2.73 -1.90
N PRO A 82 -19.22 3.39 -2.52
CA PRO A 82 -19.40 4.84 -2.37
C PRO A 82 -19.65 5.27 -0.91
N GLU A 83 -20.57 4.60 -0.23
CA GLU A 83 -20.93 4.86 1.17
C GLU A 83 -19.78 4.49 2.12
N THR A 84 -19.00 3.45 1.78
CA THR A 84 -17.78 3.07 2.49
C THR A 84 -16.73 4.18 2.42
N VAL A 85 -16.46 4.72 1.23
CA VAL A 85 -15.54 5.85 1.03
C VAL A 85 -16.00 7.06 1.82
N GLU A 86 -17.28 7.44 1.72
CA GLU A 86 -17.86 8.59 2.43
C GLU A 86 -17.66 8.50 3.94
N TYR A 87 -18.02 7.36 4.55
CA TYR A 87 -17.91 7.21 6.01
C TYR A 87 -16.47 6.99 6.50
N LEU A 88 -15.58 6.38 5.71
CA LEU A 88 -14.16 6.33 6.02
C LEU A 88 -13.54 7.73 6.01
N GLU A 89 -13.84 8.55 5.01
CA GLU A 89 -13.40 9.96 4.98
C GLU A 89 -13.94 10.75 6.18
N VAL A 90 -15.25 10.67 6.47
CA VAL A 90 -15.85 11.30 7.67
C VAL A 90 -15.15 10.84 8.95
N SER A 91 -14.86 9.55 9.09
CA SER A 91 -14.18 9.02 10.27
C SER A 91 -12.75 9.57 10.43
N LEU A 92 -11.99 9.71 9.33
CA LEU A 92 -10.67 10.34 9.31
C LEU A 92 -10.75 11.83 9.70
N ARG A 93 -11.77 12.56 9.24
CA ARG A 93 -12.03 13.95 9.62
C ARG A 93 -12.39 14.10 11.10
N LEU A 94 -13.20 13.19 11.65
CA LEU A 94 -13.57 13.15 13.06
C LEU A 94 -12.37 12.81 13.96
N TYR A 95 -11.53 11.86 13.56
CA TYR A 95 -10.28 11.56 14.27
C TYR A 95 -9.35 12.78 14.29
N ARG A 96 -9.16 13.44 13.14
CA ARG A 96 -8.39 14.70 13.08
C ARG A 96 -8.97 15.80 13.96
N LEU A 97 -10.30 15.98 13.95
CA LEU A 97 -11.01 16.91 14.83
C LEU A 97 -10.72 16.63 16.31
N LEU A 98 -10.71 15.36 16.72
CA LEU A 98 -10.35 14.97 18.09
C LEU A 98 -8.90 15.33 18.41
N ARG A 99 -7.93 14.90 17.59
CA ARG A 99 -6.49 15.12 17.84
C ARG A 99 -6.10 16.60 17.84
N ASP A 100 -6.60 17.39 16.90
CA ASP A 100 -6.34 18.83 16.84
C ASP A 100 -7.01 19.57 18.02
N SER A 101 -8.18 19.12 18.48
CA SER A 101 -8.84 19.65 19.69
C SER A 101 -8.07 19.31 20.98
N GLU A 102 -7.48 18.11 21.06
CA GLU A 102 -6.60 17.73 22.17
C GLU A 102 -5.32 18.56 22.19
N ALA A 103 -4.64 18.69 21.05
CA ALA A 103 -3.43 19.50 20.91
C ALA A 103 -3.69 20.96 21.31
N PHE A 104 -4.77 21.56 20.80
CA PHE A 104 -5.18 22.93 21.14
C PHE A 104 -5.35 23.14 22.66
N CYS A 105 -6.07 22.25 23.35
CA CYS A 105 -6.22 22.36 24.80
C CYS A 105 -4.91 22.09 25.57
N ASN A 106 -4.11 21.11 25.14
CA ASN A 106 -2.84 20.77 25.78
C ASN A 106 -1.80 21.90 25.68
N LEU A 107 -1.77 22.62 24.57
CA LEU A 107 -0.94 23.80 24.35
C LEU A 107 -1.42 24.98 25.21
N ASN A 108 -2.70 25.35 25.12
CA ASN A 108 -3.24 26.50 25.87
C ASN A 108 -3.22 26.31 27.39
N CYS A 109 -3.29 25.07 27.88
CA CYS A 109 -3.17 24.75 29.31
C CYS A 109 -1.74 24.34 29.73
N SER A 110 -0.74 24.44 28.86
CA SER A 110 0.64 24.04 29.18
C SER A 110 1.28 24.86 30.31
N SER A 111 0.93 26.15 30.38
CA SER A 111 1.40 27.12 31.38
C SER A 111 0.46 27.29 32.58
N ALA A 112 -0.61 26.49 32.69
CA ALA A 112 -1.54 26.59 33.82
C ALA A 112 -0.87 26.18 35.14
N ARG A 113 -0.88 27.08 36.13
CA ARG A 113 -0.24 26.92 37.45
C ARG A 113 -1.19 27.27 38.59
N LEU A 114 -0.78 27.00 39.83
CA LEU A 114 -1.40 27.54 41.04
C LEU A 114 -1.20 29.05 41.14
N ASP A 115 -2.25 29.77 41.49
CA ASP A 115 -2.22 31.24 41.69
C ASP A 115 -1.46 31.66 42.98
N SER A 116 -1.00 30.70 43.79
CA SER A 116 -0.34 30.94 45.07
C SER A 116 0.65 29.80 45.40
N GLU A 117 1.62 29.55 44.51
CA GLU A 117 2.68 28.56 44.75
C GLU A 117 3.46 28.81 46.06
N GLU A 118 3.60 30.08 46.46
CA GLU A 118 4.29 30.52 47.68
C GLU A 118 3.68 29.95 48.98
N ARG A 119 2.37 29.68 49.01
CA ARG A 119 1.70 29.04 50.17
C ARG A 119 2.22 27.62 50.43
N PHE A 120 2.77 26.98 49.40
CA PHE A 120 3.39 25.65 49.47
C PHE A 120 4.88 25.76 49.16
N SER A 121 5.52 26.83 49.64
CA SER A 121 6.98 27.05 49.54
C SER A 121 7.74 25.84 50.08
N ASP A 122 7.34 25.41 51.28
CA ASP A 122 8.02 24.40 52.10
C ASP A 122 7.66 22.95 51.72
N PHE A 123 6.71 22.75 50.79
CA PHE A 123 6.19 21.45 50.38
C PHE A 123 6.21 21.29 48.85
N PRO A 124 7.36 20.95 48.24
CA PRO A 124 7.51 20.82 46.79
C PRO A 124 6.51 19.84 46.14
N GLU A 125 6.18 18.74 46.82
CA GLU A 125 5.25 17.72 46.36
C GLU A 125 3.82 18.27 46.23
N LEU A 126 3.37 19.05 47.22
CA LEU A 126 2.05 19.69 47.19
C LEU A 126 1.97 20.75 46.09
N ARG A 127 3.07 21.49 45.85
CA ARG A 127 3.15 22.45 44.75
C ARG A 127 3.08 21.76 43.39
N ALA A 128 3.80 20.65 43.21
CA ALA A 128 3.76 19.85 41.98
C ALA A 128 2.35 19.25 41.75
N PHE A 129 1.77 18.63 42.78
CA PHE A 129 0.43 18.03 42.73
C PHE A 129 -0.66 19.08 42.43
N GLY A 130 -0.63 20.24 43.09
CA GLY A 130 -1.59 21.31 42.84
C GLY A 130 -1.45 21.94 41.45
N ASN A 131 -0.24 21.98 40.88
CA ASN A 131 -0.02 22.36 39.49
C ASN A 131 -0.62 21.36 38.49
N VAL A 132 -0.50 20.04 38.77
CA VAL A 132 -1.22 19.01 37.99
C VAL A 132 -2.73 19.23 38.06
N MET A 133 -3.28 19.52 39.24
CA MET A 133 -4.72 19.76 39.42
C MET A 133 -5.20 21.04 38.69
N LYS A 134 -4.42 22.12 38.71
CA LYS A 134 -4.72 23.35 37.94
C LYS A 134 -4.69 23.11 36.44
N ARG A 135 -3.72 22.37 35.93
CA ARG A 135 -3.67 21.97 34.51
C ARG A 135 -4.85 21.08 34.14
N ALA A 136 -5.22 20.11 34.98
CA ALA A 136 -6.40 19.26 34.77
C ALA A 136 -7.71 20.08 34.77
N GLN A 137 -7.85 21.06 35.66
CA GLN A 137 -9.01 21.97 35.68
C GLN A 137 -9.09 22.82 34.40
N CYS A 138 -7.96 23.36 33.94
CA CYS A 138 -7.87 24.08 32.66
C CYS A 138 -8.29 23.20 31.48
N LEU A 139 -7.73 21.98 31.39
CA LEU A 139 -8.05 21.02 30.33
C LEU A 139 -9.52 20.64 30.33
N LYS A 140 -10.12 20.36 31.51
CA LYS A 140 -11.55 20.05 31.63
C LYS A 140 -12.42 21.18 31.08
N ARG A 141 -12.13 22.43 31.47
CA ARG A 141 -12.87 23.62 30.99
C ARG A 141 -12.66 23.86 29.49
N CYS A 142 -11.45 23.65 28.97
CA CYS A 142 -11.15 23.79 27.55
C CYS A 142 -11.89 22.74 26.70
N LYS A 143 -11.77 21.45 27.07
CA LYS A 143 -12.41 20.35 26.34
C LYS A 143 -13.94 20.51 26.30
N GLN A 144 -14.59 20.93 27.39
CA GLN A 144 -16.03 21.21 27.43
C GLN A 144 -16.52 22.22 26.37
N GLY A 145 -15.66 23.15 25.92
CA GLY A 145 -16.02 24.14 24.92
C GLY A 145 -16.10 23.60 23.48
N LEU A 146 -15.34 22.54 23.16
CA LEU A 146 -15.07 22.11 21.79
C LEU A 146 -16.05 21.02 21.30
N PRO A 147 -16.41 20.98 20.01
CA PRO A 147 -17.39 20.04 19.48
C PRO A 147 -16.93 18.57 19.58
N ALA A 148 -15.63 18.30 19.47
CA ALA A 148 -15.05 16.96 19.57
C ALA A 148 -15.44 16.22 20.87
N PHE A 149 -15.39 16.92 22.01
CA PHE A 149 -15.66 16.34 23.33
C PHE A 149 -17.14 16.45 23.76
N ARG A 150 -18.03 16.84 22.84
CA ARG A 150 -19.49 16.68 23.01
C ARG A 150 -19.99 15.33 22.51
N GLN A 151 -19.18 14.63 21.73
CA GLN A 151 -19.42 13.26 21.29
C GLN A 151 -18.93 12.25 22.34
N THR A 152 -19.38 11.01 22.25
CA THR A 152 -18.78 9.92 23.03
C THR A 152 -17.32 9.73 22.60
N LEU A 153 -16.42 9.58 23.56
CA LEU A 153 -15.01 9.28 23.26
C LEU A 153 -14.90 7.92 22.55
N PRO A 154 -13.96 7.79 21.60
CA PRO A 154 -13.77 6.54 20.88
C PRO A 154 -13.25 5.41 21.77
N SER A 155 -13.49 4.18 21.35
CA SER A 155 -12.92 2.99 21.98
C SER A 155 -11.39 2.95 21.84
N ARG A 156 -10.73 2.20 22.73
CA ARG A 156 -9.27 1.99 22.63
C ARG A 156 -8.89 1.26 21.34
N GLU A 157 -9.67 0.26 20.94
CA GLU A 157 -9.48 -0.50 19.70
C GLU A 157 -9.52 0.41 18.47
N THR A 158 -10.54 1.28 18.37
CA THR A 158 -10.64 2.29 17.30
C THR A 158 -9.44 3.25 17.33
N MET A 159 -9.00 3.71 18.49
CA MET A 159 -7.82 4.58 18.59
C MET A 159 -6.54 3.86 18.12
N ASP A 160 -6.32 2.61 18.55
CA ASP A 160 -5.17 1.80 18.17
C ASP A 160 -5.15 1.54 16.63
N GLU A 161 -6.30 1.33 16.00
CA GLU A 161 -6.43 1.19 14.53
C GLU A 161 -6.14 2.50 13.77
N PHE A 162 -6.65 3.64 14.24
CA PHE A 162 -6.38 4.94 13.61
C PHE A 162 -4.92 5.38 13.79
N GLU A 163 -4.28 5.05 14.92
CA GLU A 163 -2.85 5.26 15.13
C GLU A 163 -2.00 4.34 14.23
N ARG A 164 -2.45 3.10 13.96
CA ARG A 164 -1.88 2.19 12.95
C ARG A 164 -2.20 2.57 11.49
N ARG A 165 -3.13 3.51 11.27
CA ARG A 165 -3.61 3.97 9.95
C ARG A 165 -4.44 2.94 9.18
N GLU A 166 -5.04 1.96 9.85
CA GLU A 166 -5.93 0.96 9.22
C GLU A 166 -7.04 1.54 8.33
N PRO A 167 -7.73 2.67 8.68
CA PRO A 167 -8.77 3.23 7.82
C PRO A 167 -8.30 3.58 6.40
N TYR A 168 -7.01 3.90 6.21
CA TYR A 168 -6.45 4.17 4.88
C TYR A 168 -6.40 2.90 4.02
N ARG A 169 -6.12 1.73 4.61
CA ARG A 169 -6.10 0.43 3.94
C ARG A 169 -7.48 0.06 3.40
N TYR A 170 -8.52 0.24 4.22
CA TYR A 170 -9.92 0.05 3.79
C TYR A 170 -10.32 1.06 2.69
N LEU A 171 -9.85 2.31 2.80
CA LEU A 171 -10.20 3.39 1.87
C LEU A 171 -9.58 3.20 0.48
N GLN A 172 -8.31 2.79 0.41
CA GLN A 172 -7.64 2.45 -0.85
C GLN A 172 -8.38 1.35 -1.62
N PHE A 173 -8.81 0.30 -0.89
CA PHE A 173 -9.58 -0.80 -1.43
C PHE A 173 -10.95 -0.36 -1.94
N ALA A 174 -11.66 0.46 -1.16
CA ALA A 174 -12.96 0.99 -1.55
C ALA A 174 -12.88 1.90 -2.78
N TYR A 175 -11.81 2.71 -2.93
CA TYR A 175 -11.61 3.55 -4.12
C TYR A 175 -11.47 2.72 -5.41
N PHE A 176 -10.54 1.75 -5.49
CA PHE A 176 -10.36 1.02 -6.75
C PHE A 176 -11.57 0.14 -7.10
N LYS A 177 -12.25 -0.46 -6.09
CA LYS A 177 -13.49 -1.22 -6.32
C LYS A 177 -14.65 -0.31 -6.77
N MET A 178 -14.78 0.90 -6.21
CA MET A 178 -15.73 1.90 -6.69
C MET A 178 -15.43 2.32 -8.14
N LEU A 179 -14.16 2.58 -8.47
CA LEU A 179 -13.72 2.96 -9.82
C LEU A 179 -14.02 1.85 -10.82
N PHE A 180 -13.67 0.59 -10.51
CA PHE A 180 -13.99 -0.57 -11.34
C PHE A 180 -15.49 -0.69 -11.61
N VAL A 181 -16.34 -0.64 -10.58
CA VAL A 181 -17.80 -0.71 -10.73
C VAL A 181 -18.34 0.46 -11.54
N ARG A 182 -17.79 1.67 -11.39
CA ARG A 182 -18.16 2.85 -12.19
C ARG A 182 -17.74 2.70 -13.65
N ALA A 183 -16.55 2.18 -13.90
CA ALA A 183 -16.02 1.91 -15.24
C ALA A 183 -16.84 0.87 -16.01
N VAL A 184 -17.25 -0.22 -15.34
CA VAL A 184 -18.12 -1.26 -15.92
C VAL A 184 -19.53 -0.72 -16.20
N ARG A 185 -20.09 0.11 -15.31
CA ARG A 185 -21.38 0.79 -15.57
C ARG A 185 -21.27 1.76 -16.76
N ALA A 186 -20.18 2.51 -16.86
CA ALA A 186 -19.94 3.42 -17.97
C ALA A 186 -19.75 2.67 -19.30
N TYR A 187 -19.06 1.53 -19.29
CA TYR A 187 -18.91 0.63 -20.44
C TYR A 187 -20.27 0.13 -20.95
N ASN A 188 -21.09 -0.41 -20.05
CA ASN A 188 -22.42 -0.94 -20.38
C ASN A 188 -23.42 0.15 -20.83
N GLY A 189 -23.10 1.43 -20.58
CA GLY A 189 -23.86 2.59 -21.04
C GLY A 189 -23.22 3.32 -22.23
N ASP A 190 -22.34 2.65 -23.01
CA ASP A 190 -21.61 3.19 -24.16
C ASP A 190 -20.74 4.44 -23.89
N ASN A 191 -20.54 4.81 -22.62
CA ASN A 191 -19.67 5.93 -22.23
C ASN A 191 -18.22 5.44 -22.07
N TYR A 192 -17.63 5.04 -23.20
CA TYR A 192 -16.27 4.49 -23.26
C TYR A 192 -15.21 5.44 -22.72
N ARG A 193 -15.39 6.77 -22.86
CA ARG A 193 -14.43 7.77 -22.34
C ARG A 193 -14.36 7.78 -20.82
N THR A 194 -15.51 7.73 -20.13
CA THR A 194 -15.54 7.57 -18.67
C THR A 194 -15.05 6.19 -18.26
N SER A 195 -15.43 5.14 -18.99
CA SER A 195 -14.97 3.77 -18.74
C SER A 195 -13.44 3.66 -18.75
N VAL A 196 -12.76 4.17 -19.79
CA VAL A 196 -11.29 4.23 -19.85
C VAL A 196 -10.71 5.00 -18.67
N THR A 197 -11.22 6.20 -18.40
CA THR A 197 -10.69 7.06 -17.33
C THR A 197 -10.76 6.38 -15.96
N ASP A 198 -11.89 5.74 -15.67
CA ASP A 198 -12.13 5.06 -14.40
C ASP A 198 -11.37 3.72 -14.29
N MET A 199 -11.24 2.98 -15.40
CA MET A 199 -10.58 1.67 -15.42
C MET A 199 -9.05 1.79 -15.35
N GLU A 200 -8.44 2.78 -16.00
CA GLU A 200 -7.00 3.08 -15.84
C GLU A 200 -6.66 3.43 -14.38
N LEU A 201 -7.49 4.26 -13.73
CA LEU A 201 -7.32 4.60 -12.32
C LEU A 201 -7.53 3.38 -11.41
N ALA A 202 -8.55 2.55 -11.67
CA ALA A 202 -8.80 1.32 -10.91
C ALA A 202 -7.62 0.34 -11.01
N LEU A 203 -7.04 0.19 -12.20
CA LEU A 203 -5.89 -0.66 -12.46
C LEU A 203 -4.63 -0.14 -11.74
N GLN A 204 -4.38 1.17 -11.77
CA GLN A 204 -3.27 1.80 -11.06
C GLN A 204 -3.39 1.62 -9.53
N ASP A 205 -4.58 1.90 -8.96
CA ASP A 205 -4.81 1.76 -7.52
C ASP A 205 -4.81 0.29 -7.08
N PHE A 206 -5.29 -0.64 -7.92
CA PHE A 206 -5.17 -2.08 -7.67
C PHE A 206 -3.71 -2.53 -7.56
N PHE A 207 -2.84 -2.18 -8.53
CA PHE A 207 -1.44 -2.58 -8.47
C PHE A 207 -0.73 -1.99 -7.24
N LYS A 208 -1.08 -0.77 -6.84
CA LYS A 208 -0.59 -0.17 -5.60
C LYS A 208 -1.07 -0.93 -4.36
N ALA A 209 -2.37 -1.25 -4.27
CA ALA A 209 -2.92 -2.04 -3.16
C ALA A 209 -2.29 -3.45 -3.09
N TYR A 210 -1.96 -4.05 -4.23
CA TYR A 210 -1.24 -5.31 -4.31
C TYR A 210 0.20 -5.19 -3.80
N ASP A 211 0.95 -4.16 -4.23
CA ASP A 211 2.32 -3.89 -3.77
C ASP A 211 2.38 -3.57 -2.25
N GLU A 212 1.32 -2.98 -1.69
CA GLU A 212 1.19 -2.77 -0.25
C GLU A 212 0.80 -4.06 0.50
N CYS A 213 -0.06 -4.91 -0.08
CA CYS A 213 -0.43 -6.22 0.49
C CYS A 213 0.77 -7.17 0.62
N ILE A 214 1.58 -7.31 -0.44
CA ILE A 214 2.80 -8.14 -0.39
C ILE A 214 3.82 -7.61 0.61
N ALA A 215 3.91 -6.29 0.83
CA ALA A 215 4.81 -5.70 1.82
C ALA A 215 4.29 -5.95 3.24
N ALA A 216 2.97 -5.85 3.45
CA ALA A 216 2.34 -6.20 4.72
C ALA A 216 2.48 -7.69 5.08
N SER A 217 2.65 -8.59 4.09
CA SER A 217 2.91 -10.01 4.36
C SER A 217 4.24 -10.28 5.10
N GLU A 218 5.22 -9.39 4.98
CA GLU A 218 6.54 -9.48 5.63
C GLU A 218 6.56 -8.84 7.04
N SER A 219 5.39 -8.43 7.55
CA SER A 219 5.24 -7.84 8.89
C SER A 219 5.49 -8.83 10.03
N SER A 220 5.65 -8.28 11.25
CA SER A 220 5.95 -9.02 12.47
C SER A 220 4.96 -10.17 12.74
N ARG A 221 5.49 -11.39 12.91
CA ARG A 221 4.74 -12.59 13.31
C ARG A 221 4.57 -12.69 14.83
N GLU A 222 3.49 -13.36 15.24
CA GLU A 222 3.37 -13.93 16.58
C GLU A 222 4.16 -15.26 16.64
N ILE A 223 4.98 -15.44 17.69
CA ILE A 223 5.73 -16.69 17.89
C ILE A 223 4.85 -17.64 18.72
N LYS A 224 4.19 -18.58 18.04
CA LYS A 224 3.28 -19.55 18.67
C LYS A 224 3.99 -20.80 19.20
N GLU A 225 5.08 -21.20 18.55
CA GLU A 225 5.81 -22.44 18.81
C GLU A 225 7.32 -22.20 18.85
N PHE A 226 8.01 -22.93 19.71
CA PHE A 226 9.47 -22.96 19.79
C PHE A 226 10.01 -24.13 18.96
N LYS A 227 10.13 -23.91 17.65
CA LYS A 227 10.80 -24.84 16.72
C LYS A 227 12.29 -24.53 16.60
N ASP A 228 13.07 -25.52 16.17
CA ASP A 228 14.46 -25.33 15.78
C ASP A 228 14.64 -24.30 14.65
N PHE A 229 15.86 -23.79 14.51
CA PHE A 229 16.19 -22.67 13.62
C PHE A 229 15.74 -22.88 12.17
N TYR A 230 16.07 -24.03 11.56
CA TYR A 230 15.73 -24.29 10.15
C TYR A 230 14.22 -24.51 9.92
N PRO A 231 13.50 -25.37 10.69
CA PRO A 231 12.04 -25.46 10.61
C PRO A 231 11.33 -24.11 10.83
N SER A 232 11.72 -23.33 11.85
CA SER A 232 11.10 -22.02 12.12
C SER A 232 11.29 -21.00 10.98
N ILE A 233 12.42 -21.07 10.26
CA ILE A 233 12.64 -20.24 9.06
C ILE A 233 11.80 -20.76 7.89
N ALA A 234 11.79 -22.07 7.66
CA ALA A 234 11.10 -22.70 6.54
C ALA A 234 9.58 -22.50 6.61
N ASP A 235 8.99 -22.73 7.79
CA ASP A 235 7.57 -22.50 8.05
C ASP A 235 7.21 -21.03 7.85
N HIS A 236 8.00 -20.11 8.42
CA HIS A 236 7.74 -18.68 8.30
C HIS A 236 7.86 -18.19 6.85
N TYR A 237 8.85 -18.68 6.10
CA TYR A 237 9.01 -18.34 4.68
C TYR A 237 7.83 -18.84 3.85
N THR A 238 7.35 -20.05 4.14
CA THR A 238 6.16 -20.63 3.49
C THR A 238 4.89 -19.84 3.84
N GLU A 239 4.68 -19.48 5.12
CA GLU A 239 3.56 -18.64 5.58
C GLU A 239 3.56 -17.25 4.91
N VAL A 240 4.73 -16.63 4.74
CA VAL A 240 4.87 -15.35 4.02
C VAL A 240 4.52 -15.54 2.54
N LEU A 241 5.01 -16.59 1.88
CA LEU A 241 4.66 -16.90 0.48
C LEU A 241 3.17 -17.17 0.31
N GLU A 242 2.52 -17.90 1.22
CA GLU A 242 1.06 -18.11 1.20
C GLU A 242 0.30 -16.78 1.29
N ARG A 243 0.70 -15.89 2.21
CA ARG A 243 0.09 -14.56 2.34
C ARG A 243 0.28 -13.72 1.07
N LYS A 244 1.45 -13.76 0.44
CA LYS A 244 1.71 -13.06 -0.84
C LYS A 244 0.83 -13.59 -1.97
N VAL A 245 0.71 -14.91 -2.11
CA VAL A 245 -0.13 -15.53 -3.15
C VAL A 245 -1.62 -15.23 -2.94
N ARG A 246 -2.10 -15.12 -1.70
CA ARG A 246 -3.49 -14.72 -1.39
C ARG A 246 -3.81 -13.25 -1.70
N CYS A 247 -2.84 -12.36 -1.88
CA CYS A 247 -3.11 -10.94 -2.12
C CYS A 247 -4.01 -10.68 -3.34
N GLU A 248 -3.91 -11.45 -4.43
CA GLU A 248 -4.81 -11.26 -5.59
C GLU A 248 -6.25 -11.67 -5.27
N SER A 249 -6.47 -12.81 -4.61
CA SER A 249 -7.81 -13.27 -4.22
C SER A 249 -8.46 -12.34 -3.20
N ASP A 250 -7.67 -11.86 -2.23
CA ASP A 250 -8.17 -11.01 -1.14
C ASP A 250 -8.52 -9.60 -1.64
N LEU A 251 -7.84 -9.11 -2.69
CA LEU A 251 -8.11 -7.81 -3.33
C LEU A 251 -9.24 -7.85 -4.38
N THR A 252 -9.54 -9.01 -4.95
CA THR A 252 -10.53 -9.12 -6.03
C THR A 252 -11.94 -8.67 -5.57
N PRO A 253 -12.70 -7.89 -6.37
CA PRO A 253 -14.08 -7.56 -6.09
C PRO A 253 -15.02 -8.75 -6.27
N VAL A 254 -16.01 -8.85 -5.39
CA VAL A 254 -17.25 -9.54 -5.69
C VAL A 254 -18.19 -8.51 -6.32
N VAL A 255 -18.96 -8.93 -7.33
CA VAL A 255 -19.92 -8.09 -8.05
C VAL A 255 -21.21 -8.88 -8.21
N GLY A 256 -22.26 -8.44 -7.52
CA GLY A 256 -23.56 -9.13 -7.56
C GLY A 256 -23.53 -10.55 -6.97
N GLY A 257 -22.60 -10.83 -6.05
CA GLY A 257 -22.43 -12.15 -5.41
C GLY A 257 -21.42 -13.08 -6.10
N TYR A 258 -20.80 -12.67 -7.21
CA TYR A 258 -19.79 -13.46 -7.92
C TYR A 258 -18.41 -12.79 -7.86
N VAL A 259 -17.37 -13.55 -7.53
CA VAL A 259 -15.97 -13.11 -7.62
C VAL A 259 -15.61 -12.87 -9.08
N VAL A 260 -14.94 -11.76 -9.40
CA VAL A 260 -14.46 -11.51 -10.77
C VAL A 260 -13.22 -12.37 -11.05
N GLU A 261 -13.42 -13.49 -11.74
CA GLU A 261 -12.31 -14.36 -12.18
C GLU A 261 -11.32 -13.63 -13.09
N LYS A 262 -10.02 -13.88 -12.90
CA LYS A 262 -8.91 -13.28 -13.66
C LYS A 262 -8.98 -11.74 -13.67
N PHE A 263 -9.21 -11.14 -12.50
CA PHE A 263 -9.55 -9.71 -12.33
C PHE A 263 -8.68 -8.73 -13.14
N VAL A 264 -7.35 -8.92 -13.14
CA VAL A 264 -6.43 -8.08 -13.91
C VAL A 264 -6.64 -8.22 -15.42
N ALA A 265 -6.88 -9.44 -15.90
CA ALA A 265 -7.27 -9.69 -17.30
C ALA A 265 -8.60 -8.98 -17.61
N THR A 266 -9.60 -9.09 -16.75
CA THR A 266 -10.90 -8.42 -16.92
C THR A 266 -10.75 -6.91 -17.11
N MET A 267 -9.89 -6.25 -16.32
CA MET A 267 -9.59 -4.82 -16.49
C MET A 267 -8.98 -4.51 -17.86
N TYR A 268 -7.99 -5.30 -18.32
CA TYR A 268 -7.41 -5.14 -19.65
C TYR A 268 -8.38 -5.41 -20.80
N HIS A 269 -9.32 -6.36 -20.66
CA HIS A 269 -10.39 -6.60 -21.65
C HIS A 269 -11.31 -5.39 -21.78
N TYR A 270 -11.77 -4.81 -20.66
CA TYR A 270 -12.58 -3.59 -20.68
C TYR A 270 -11.83 -2.40 -21.31
N LEU A 271 -10.56 -2.19 -20.95
CA LEU A 271 -9.72 -1.15 -21.54
C LEU A 271 -9.55 -1.34 -23.06
N GLN A 272 -9.17 -2.55 -23.48
CA GLN A 272 -8.97 -2.90 -24.89
C GLN A 272 -10.18 -2.54 -25.77
N PHE A 273 -11.38 -2.96 -25.36
CA PHE A 273 -12.59 -2.69 -26.12
C PHE A 273 -13.00 -1.21 -26.05
N ALA A 274 -12.87 -0.56 -24.90
CA ALA A 274 -13.23 0.84 -24.74
C ALA A 274 -12.30 1.77 -25.56
N TYR A 275 -10.98 1.49 -25.58
CA TYR A 275 -10.03 2.18 -26.45
C TYR A 275 -10.31 1.94 -27.94
N TYR A 276 -10.63 0.70 -28.33
CA TYR A 276 -11.03 0.38 -29.70
C TYR A 276 -12.28 1.16 -30.13
N LYS A 277 -13.29 1.29 -29.27
CA LYS A 277 -14.50 2.10 -29.51
C LYS A 277 -14.24 3.60 -29.63
N LEU A 278 -13.17 4.09 -28.99
CA LEU A 278 -12.68 5.47 -29.12
C LEU A 278 -11.70 5.65 -30.30
N ASN A 279 -11.44 4.61 -31.09
CA ASN A 279 -10.45 4.57 -32.18
C ASN A 279 -9.00 4.86 -31.71
N ASP A 280 -8.70 4.60 -30.44
CA ASP A 280 -7.36 4.74 -29.84
C ASP A 280 -6.64 3.39 -29.84
N LEU A 281 -6.23 2.98 -31.04
CA LEU A 281 -5.63 1.66 -31.25
C LEU A 281 -4.26 1.51 -30.57
N LYS A 282 -3.53 2.62 -30.38
CA LYS A 282 -2.23 2.62 -29.71
C LYS A 282 -2.33 2.26 -28.23
N ASN A 283 -3.45 2.56 -27.57
CA ASN A 283 -3.69 2.09 -26.21
C ASN A 283 -4.48 0.76 -26.18
N ALA A 284 -5.29 0.46 -27.20
CA ALA A 284 -6.03 -0.81 -27.28
C ALA A 284 -5.12 -2.03 -27.44
N VAL A 285 -4.15 -1.99 -28.35
CA VAL A 285 -3.32 -3.17 -28.68
C VAL A 285 -2.38 -3.60 -27.53
N PRO A 286 -1.72 -2.69 -26.78
CA PRO A 286 -0.99 -3.07 -25.57
C PRO A 286 -1.89 -3.70 -24.49
N CYS A 287 -3.17 -3.31 -24.40
CA CYS A 287 -4.13 -3.97 -23.50
C CYS A 287 -4.44 -5.42 -23.95
N VAL A 288 -4.58 -5.68 -25.26
CA VAL A 288 -4.68 -7.05 -25.80
C VAL A 288 -3.46 -7.87 -25.39
N ALA A 289 -2.25 -7.34 -25.65
CA ALA A 289 -1.01 -8.03 -25.33
C ALA A 289 -0.86 -8.29 -23.82
N SER A 290 -1.29 -7.34 -22.98
CA SER A 290 -1.31 -7.48 -21.52
C SER A 290 -2.31 -8.52 -21.05
N TYR A 291 -3.51 -8.58 -21.64
CA TYR A 291 -4.52 -9.60 -21.34
C TYR A 291 -3.98 -11.01 -21.60
N MET A 292 -3.28 -11.21 -22.73
CA MET A 292 -2.76 -12.51 -23.13
C MET A 292 -1.79 -13.10 -22.10
N LEU A 293 -1.08 -12.28 -21.30
CA LEU A 293 -0.24 -12.77 -20.19
C LEU A 293 -1.03 -13.52 -19.11
N PHE A 294 -2.29 -13.13 -18.90
CA PHE A 294 -3.15 -13.67 -17.83
C PHE A 294 -4.09 -14.76 -18.33
N ASP A 295 -4.50 -14.71 -19.60
CA ASP A 295 -5.36 -15.72 -20.20
C ASP A 295 -4.94 -16.11 -21.62
N HIS A 296 -3.80 -16.80 -21.72
CA HIS A 296 -3.26 -17.36 -22.97
C HIS A 296 -4.21 -18.32 -23.71
N ASN A 297 -5.30 -18.79 -23.07
CA ASN A 297 -6.20 -19.77 -23.65
C ASN A 297 -7.42 -19.15 -24.36
N ASP A 298 -7.77 -17.90 -24.05
CA ASP A 298 -8.92 -17.18 -24.61
C ASP A 298 -8.86 -17.09 -26.15
N GLU A 299 -9.80 -17.76 -26.83
CA GLU A 299 -9.90 -17.73 -28.30
C GLU A 299 -10.39 -16.39 -28.85
N VAL A 300 -11.24 -15.66 -28.12
CA VAL A 300 -11.73 -14.35 -28.52
C VAL A 300 -10.58 -13.35 -28.52
N MET A 301 -9.76 -13.35 -27.46
CA MET A 301 -8.62 -12.44 -27.41
C MET A 301 -7.51 -12.81 -28.40
N LYS A 302 -7.26 -14.11 -28.67
CA LYS A 302 -6.38 -14.53 -29.78
C LYS A 302 -6.84 -13.96 -31.13
N ASN A 303 -8.13 -14.10 -31.45
CA ASN A 303 -8.69 -13.55 -32.67
C ASN A 303 -8.55 -12.01 -32.74
N ASN A 304 -8.66 -11.31 -31.60
CA ASN A 304 -8.39 -9.87 -31.54
C ASN A 304 -6.91 -9.54 -31.81
N VAL A 305 -5.96 -10.28 -31.22
CA VAL A 305 -4.52 -10.13 -31.53
C VAL A 305 -4.27 -10.26 -33.03
N ASP A 306 -4.79 -11.33 -33.65
CA ASP A 306 -4.53 -11.64 -35.04
C ASP A 306 -5.23 -10.65 -35.99
N TYR A 307 -6.41 -10.14 -35.63
CA TYR A 307 -7.05 -9.01 -36.33
C TYR A 307 -6.15 -7.76 -36.36
N TYR A 308 -5.61 -7.34 -35.21
CA TYR A 308 -4.74 -6.17 -35.16
C TYR A 308 -3.41 -6.40 -35.91
N LYS A 309 -2.83 -7.59 -35.82
CA LYS A 309 -1.61 -7.96 -36.58
C LYS A 309 -1.86 -7.93 -38.09
N TYR A 310 -2.95 -8.54 -38.56
CA TYR A 310 -3.28 -8.61 -39.98
C TYR A 310 -3.56 -7.23 -40.58
N HIS A 311 -4.14 -6.32 -39.82
CA HIS A 311 -4.43 -4.95 -40.25
C HIS A 311 -3.39 -3.91 -39.82
N LYS A 312 -2.25 -4.32 -39.25
CA LYS A 312 -1.21 -3.46 -38.66
C LYS A 312 -0.89 -2.20 -39.49
N GLU A 313 -0.53 -2.36 -40.76
CA GLU A 313 -0.17 -1.24 -41.65
C GLU A 313 -1.35 -0.28 -41.88
N LYS A 314 -2.55 -0.83 -42.14
CA LYS A 314 -3.77 -0.06 -42.37
C LYS A 314 -4.22 0.73 -41.13
N LEU A 315 -3.94 0.21 -39.94
CA LEU A 315 -4.28 0.81 -38.66
C LEU A 315 -3.18 1.73 -38.10
N GLY A 316 -2.03 1.84 -38.78
CA GLY A 316 -0.91 2.70 -38.35
C GLY A 316 -0.18 2.20 -37.11
N LEU A 317 -0.15 0.89 -36.90
CA LEU A 317 0.46 0.23 -35.74
C LEU A 317 1.92 -0.18 -36.02
N ALA A 318 2.79 -0.02 -35.02
CA ALA A 318 4.17 -0.50 -35.00
C ALA A 318 4.27 -1.86 -34.29
N ASP A 319 5.41 -2.56 -34.39
CA ASP A 319 5.66 -3.79 -33.60
C ASP A 319 5.69 -3.52 -32.09
N GLU A 320 6.14 -2.31 -31.71
CA GLU A 320 6.16 -1.83 -30.33
C GLU A 320 4.76 -1.76 -29.70
N ASP A 321 3.72 -1.47 -30.49
CA ASP A 321 2.32 -1.41 -30.01
C ASP A 321 1.76 -2.80 -29.62
N PHE A 322 2.44 -3.91 -30.01
CA PHE A 322 2.07 -5.29 -29.65
C PHE A 322 2.79 -5.81 -28.40
N LEU A 323 3.57 -4.97 -27.71
CA LEU A 323 4.18 -5.32 -26.44
C LEU A 323 3.17 -5.17 -25.30
N PRO A 324 3.12 -6.09 -24.33
CA PRO A 324 2.33 -5.92 -23.11
C PRO A 324 2.85 -4.73 -22.31
N ARG A 325 1.97 -4.07 -21.55
CA ARG A 325 2.33 -2.91 -20.73
C ARG A 325 3.27 -3.32 -19.60
N SER A 326 4.16 -2.40 -19.22
CA SER A 326 5.25 -2.66 -18.27
C SER A 326 4.78 -3.15 -16.89
N GLU A 327 3.67 -2.61 -16.41
CA GLU A 327 3.03 -2.93 -15.15
C GLU A 327 2.36 -4.31 -15.19
N ALA A 328 1.77 -4.71 -16.33
CA ALA A 328 1.26 -6.07 -16.54
C ALA A 328 2.39 -7.11 -16.50
N VAL A 329 3.50 -6.85 -17.20
CA VAL A 329 4.67 -7.73 -17.22
C VAL A 329 5.28 -7.87 -15.83
N ARG A 330 5.45 -6.76 -15.09
CA ARG A 330 5.94 -6.78 -13.71
C ARG A 330 5.03 -7.63 -12.83
N TYR A 331 3.73 -7.37 -12.86
CA TYR A 331 2.74 -8.09 -12.07
C TYR A 331 2.74 -9.59 -12.38
N HIS A 332 2.66 -9.97 -13.66
CA HIS A 332 2.66 -11.37 -14.12
C HIS A 332 3.92 -12.13 -13.71
N ASN A 333 5.10 -11.55 -13.91
CA ASN A 333 6.35 -12.19 -13.51
C ASN A 333 6.41 -12.40 -11.99
N GLN A 334 5.89 -11.44 -11.23
CA GLN A 334 5.92 -11.45 -9.77
C GLN A 334 4.92 -12.45 -9.17
N THR A 335 3.68 -12.51 -9.66
CA THR A 335 2.69 -13.50 -9.21
C THR A 335 3.12 -14.92 -9.60
N THR A 336 3.61 -15.11 -10.83
CA THR A 336 4.10 -16.41 -11.31
C THR A 336 5.26 -16.91 -10.45
N LEU A 337 6.24 -16.05 -10.15
CA LEU A 337 7.36 -16.40 -9.28
C LEU A 337 6.91 -16.76 -7.86
N GLN A 338 6.01 -15.98 -7.25
CA GLN A 338 5.51 -16.25 -5.90
C GLN A 338 4.76 -17.59 -5.82
N VAL A 339 3.93 -17.91 -6.82
CA VAL A 339 3.23 -19.20 -6.91
C VAL A 339 4.21 -20.37 -7.08
N GLN A 340 5.20 -20.23 -7.98
CA GLN A 340 6.24 -21.26 -8.19
C GLN A 340 7.08 -21.50 -6.94
N MET A 341 7.47 -20.43 -6.23
CA MET A 341 8.22 -20.52 -4.96
C MET A 341 7.39 -21.19 -3.87
N LEU A 342 6.10 -20.88 -3.76
CA LEU A 342 5.19 -21.52 -2.80
C LEU A 342 5.00 -23.01 -3.11
N GLN A 343 4.81 -23.36 -4.38
CA GLN A 343 4.69 -24.76 -4.81
C GLN A 343 5.98 -25.53 -4.54
N PHE A 344 7.14 -24.94 -4.83
CA PHE A 344 8.45 -25.52 -4.51
C PHE A 344 8.60 -25.76 -2.99
N ALA A 345 8.25 -24.77 -2.16
CA ALA A 345 8.30 -24.92 -0.70
C ALA A 345 7.43 -26.09 -0.23
N LYS A 346 6.16 -26.16 -0.65
CA LYS A 346 5.23 -27.24 -0.29
C LYS A 346 5.62 -28.64 -0.79
N GLN A 347 6.41 -28.72 -1.85
CA GLN A 347 6.91 -30.01 -2.37
C GLN A 347 8.17 -30.52 -1.64
N ASN A 348 8.93 -29.62 -0.99
CA ASN A 348 10.22 -29.96 -0.37
C ASN A 348 10.19 -29.90 1.17
N LEU A 349 9.22 -29.20 1.76
CA LEU A 349 8.93 -29.23 3.19
C LEU A 349 7.78 -30.21 3.44
N ARG A 350 8.12 -31.43 3.88
CA ARG A 350 7.13 -32.34 4.48
C ARG A 350 6.60 -31.70 5.77
N GLN A 351 5.34 -31.95 6.09
CA GLN A 351 4.81 -31.63 7.41
C GLN A 351 5.49 -32.53 8.45
N ASP A 352 5.66 -32.03 9.67
CA ASP A 352 6.41 -32.72 10.75
C ASP A 352 5.82 -34.12 11.07
N ASP A 353 4.55 -34.36 10.71
CA ASP A 353 3.83 -35.63 10.87
C ASP A 353 4.17 -36.72 9.81
N GLU A 354 4.95 -36.41 8.76
CA GLU A 354 5.30 -37.34 7.65
C GLU A 354 6.82 -37.65 7.55
N GLY A 355 7.55 -37.47 8.64
CA GLY A 355 8.93 -37.93 8.76
C GLY A 355 9.01 -39.43 9.05
N GLU A 356 9.69 -40.20 8.20
CA GLU A 356 10.30 -41.45 8.67
C GLU A 356 11.31 -41.06 9.76
N VAL A 357 11.09 -41.57 10.97
CA VAL A 357 12.16 -41.58 11.99
C VAL A 357 13.28 -42.42 11.41
N LEU A 358 14.41 -41.79 11.11
CA LEU A 358 15.61 -42.51 10.70
C LEU A 358 16.05 -43.40 11.88
N GLU A 359 15.78 -44.71 11.77
CA GLU A 359 16.18 -45.79 12.70
C GLU A 359 17.73 -46.01 12.72
N PHE A 360 18.50 -44.94 12.53
CA PHE A 360 19.97 -44.94 12.50
C PHE A 360 20.61 -45.11 13.90
N LEU A 361 19.81 -45.20 14.96
CA LEU A 361 20.28 -45.31 16.34
C LEU A 361 20.30 -46.75 16.86
N ASP A 362 19.49 -47.66 16.30
CA ASP A 362 19.42 -49.04 16.79
C ASP A 362 20.63 -49.85 16.32
N GLU A 363 21.12 -49.61 15.09
CA GLU A 363 22.32 -50.29 14.53
C GLU A 363 23.63 -49.95 15.28
N TYR A 364 23.63 -48.92 16.14
CA TYR A 364 24.77 -48.60 17.03
C TYR A 364 24.63 -49.14 18.46
N LEU A 365 23.43 -49.56 18.88
CA LEU A 365 23.21 -50.12 20.21
C LEU A 365 23.37 -51.64 20.22
N ASP A 366 23.02 -52.31 19.12
CA ASP A 366 23.22 -53.76 18.96
C ASP A 366 24.70 -54.17 18.74
N ALA A 367 25.60 -53.19 18.53
CA ALA A 367 27.02 -53.41 18.25
C ALA A 367 27.92 -53.50 19.50
N GLU A 368 27.39 -53.34 20.72
CA GLU A 368 28.14 -53.42 21.99
C GLU A 368 27.89 -54.70 22.81
N GLU A 369 27.16 -55.71 22.29
CA GLU A 369 26.84 -56.97 23.00
C GLU A 369 27.55 -58.27 22.51
N GLU A 370 28.58 -58.20 21.65
CA GLU A 370 29.45 -59.37 21.26
C GLU A 370 30.87 -59.36 21.86
#